data_AF-A0A540VTX2-F1
#
_entry.id   AF-A0A540VTX2-F1
#
_cell.length_a   1.000
_cell.length_b   1.000
_cell.length_c   1.000
_cell.angle_alpha   90.00
_cell.angle_beta   90.00
_cell.angle_gamma   90.00
#
_symmetry.space_group_name_H-M   'P 1'
#
loop_
_entity.id
_entity.type
_entity.pdbx_description
1 polymer ?
#
loop_
_entity_poly.entity_id
_entity_poly.type
_entity_poly.pdbx_seq_one_letter_code
_entity_poly.pdbx_strand_id
1 'polypeptide(L)'
;MPRPTQEHDEQRSLIAWARMAQAKRPELALLHAIPNGGHRNRVAAARIKAEGAARGVPDLCLPVPRGERHGLYIELKAGKGRPSREQRWWLAALPTS
;
A
#
# COMPACT_ATOMS: atom_id res chain seq x y z
N MET A 1 -13.31 18.26 -7.57
CA MET A 1 -12.43 17.15 -7.17
C MET A 1 -12.69 16.84 -5.71
N PRO A 2 -12.90 15.57 -5.29
CA PRO A 2 -12.93 15.25 -3.87
C PRO A 2 -11.61 15.67 -3.23
N ARG A 3 -11.67 16.26 -2.02
CA ARG A 3 -10.46 16.62 -1.25
C ARG A 3 -9.64 15.36 -0.99
N PRO A 4 -8.29 15.42 -1.09
CA PRO A 4 -7.43 14.34 -0.62
C PRO A 4 -7.83 13.96 0.81
N THR A 5 -7.96 12.65 1.08
CA THR A 5 -8.15 12.18 2.45
C THR A 5 -6.86 12.42 3.22
N GLN A 6 -6.95 12.60 4.54
CA GLN A 6 -5.76 12.70 5.40
C GLN A 6 -4.82 11.50 5.20
N GLU A 7 -5.36 10.31 4.96
CA GLU A 7 -4.61 9.08 4.62
C GLU A 7 -3.80 9.23 3.32
N HIS A 8 -4.36 9.88 2.30
CA HIS A 8 -3.63 10.16 1.06
C HIS A 8 -2.45 11.10 1.30
N ASP A 9 -2.63 12.13 2.12
CA ASP A 9 -1.58 13.11 2.44
C ASP A 9 -0.46 12.50 3.29
N GLU A 10 -0.82 11.66 4.24
CA GLU A 10 0.13 10.88 5.05
C GLU A 10 0.92 9.90 4.17
N GLN A 11 0.26 9.19 3.25
CA GLN A 11 0.96 8.30 2.30
C GLN A 11 1.94 9.08 1.43
N ARG A 12 1.53 10.24 0.88
CA ARG A 12 2.43 11.11 0.10
C ARG A 12 3.63 11.54 0.93
N SER A 13 3.42 11.90 2.19
CA SER A 13 4.48 12.31 3.12
C SER A 13 5.45 11.16 3.41
N LEU A 14 4.94 9.95 3.64
CA LEU A 14 5.75 8.74 3.86
C LEU A 14 6.61 8.42 2.63
N ILE A 15 6.05 8.47 1.42
CA ILE A 15 6.81 8.24 0.19
C ILE A 15 7.87 9.33 -0.03
N ALA A 16 7.54 10.60 0.25
CA ALA A 16 8.50 11.69 0.17
C ALA A 16 9.67 11.49 1.15
N TRP A 17 9.38 11.10 2.39
CA TRP A 17 10.40 10.73 3.37
C TRP A 17 11.26 9.56 2.89
N ALA A 18 10.63 8.49 2.39
CA ALA A 18 11.35 7.30 1.95
C ALA A 18 12.34 7.66 0.85
N ARG A 19 11.97 8.53 -0.10
CA ARG A 19 12.84 9.06 -1.15
C ARG A 19 14.06 9.81 -0.60
N MET A 20 13.86 10.69 0.38
CA MET A 20 14.97 11.40 1.03
C MET A 20 15.88 10.46 1.82
N ALA A 21 15.31 9.44 2.45
CA ALA A 21 16.03 8.48 3.28
C ALA A 21 16.88 7.48 2.46
N GLN A 22 16.70 7.40 1.13
CA GLN A 22 17.45 6.50 0.24
C GLN A 22 18.96 6.65 0.35
N ALA A 23 19.46 7.86 0.63
CA ALA A 23 20.89 8.11 0.79
C ALA A 23 21.52 7.28 1.93
N LYS A 24 20.75 6.99 2.98
CA LYS A 24 21.19 6.15 4.11
C LYS A 24 20.67 4.72 4.03
N ARG A 25 19.54 4.51 3.35
CA ARG A 25 18.84 3.23 3.21
C ARG A 25 18.46 3.02 1.74
N PRO A 26 19.41 2.62 0.88
CA PRO A 26 19.18 2.52 -0.57
C PRO A 26 18.00 1.62 -0.94
N GLU A 27 17.68 0.62 -0.12
CA GLU A 27 16.57 -0.29 -0.35
C GLU A 27 15.20 0.40 -0.36
N LEU A 28 15.06 1.58 0.25
CA LEU A 28 13.82 2.37 0.21
C LEU A 28 13.48 2.89 -1.19
N ALA A 29 14.40 2.79 -2.15
CA ALA A 29 14.11 3.00 -3.57
C ALA A 29 13.09 2.00 -4.13
N LEU A 30 12.92 0.84 -3.47
CA LEU A 30 11.98 -0.21 -3.87
C LEU A 30 10.59 -0.05 -3.25
N LEU A 31 10.40 0.88 -2.30
CA LEU A 31 9.08 1.16 -1.71
C LEU A 31 8.16 1.79 -2.76
N HIS A 32 7.03 1.14 -3.03
CA HIS A 32 6.06 1.62 -4.02
C HIS A 32 4.62 1.47 -3.53
N ALA A 33 3.74 2.31 -4.07
CA ALA A 33 2.31 2.21 -3.82
C ALA A 33 1.69 1.14 -4.73
N ILE A 34 0.79 0.35 -4.16
CA ILE A 34 -0.05 -0.56 -4.91
C ILE A 34 -1.32 0.22 -5.30
N PRO A 35 -1.67 0.34 -6.59
CA PRO A 35 -2.74 1.20 -7.06
C PRO A 35 -4.15 0.60 -6.84
N ASN A 36 -4.42 0.09 -5.63
CA ASN A 36 -5.67 -0.54 -5.24
C ASN A 36 -6.83 0.46 -5.11
N GLY A 37 -6.50 1.74 -4.85
CA GLY A 37 -7.45 2.86 -4.80
C GLY A 37 -7.63 3.56 -6.15
N GLY A 38 -8.66 4.40 -6.26
CA GLY A 38 -8.88 5.31 -7.39
C GLY A 38 -10.20 5.09 -8.13
N HIS A 39 -10.86 6.20 -8.47
CA HIS A 39 -12.07 6.19 -9.29
C HIS A 39 -11.74 5.64 -10.68
N ARG A 40 -12.45 4.59 -11.06
CA ARG A 40 -12.40 3.97 -12.37
C ARG A 40 -13.83 3.75 -12.85
N ASN A 41 -14.04 3.77 -14.16
CA ASN A 41 -15.33 3.33 -14.70
C ASN A 41 -15.49 1.82 -14.51
N ARG A 42 -16.74 1.33 -14.57
CA ARG A 42 -17.07 -0.08 -14.29
C ARG A 42 -16.32 -1.06 -15.20
N VAL A 43 -16.13 -0.70 -16.47
CA VAL A 43 -15.46 -1.57 -17.46
C VAL A 43 -13.97 -1.73 -17.12
N ALA A 44 -13.28 -0.62 -16.83
CA ALA A 44 -11.88 -0.62 -16.43
C ALA A 44 -11.68 -1.40 -15.12
N ALA A 45 -12.57 -1.22 -14.13
CA ALA A 45 -12.53 -1.97 -12.89
C ALA A 45 -12.71 -3.49 -13.10
N ALA A 46 -13.60 -3.89 -14.01
CA ALA A 46 -13.80 -5.30 -14.35
C ALA A 46 -12.59 -5.92 -15.04
N ARG A 47 -11.96 -5.22 -15.98
CA ARG A 47 -10.73 -5.68 -16.66
C ARG A 47 -9.57 -5.86 -15.68
N ILE A 48 -9.32 -4.85 -14.85
CA ILE A 48 -8.26 -4.88 -13.84
C ILE A 48 -8.50 -6.01 -12.83
N LYS A 49 -9.75 -6.27 -12.45
CA LYS A 49 -10.10 -7.44 -11.62
C LYS A 49 -9.81 -8.77 -12.34
N ALA A 50 -10.10 -8.86 -13.64
CA ALA A 50 -9.80 -10.04 -14.44
C ALA A 50 -8.28 -10.24 -14.65
N GLU A 51 -7.51 -9.15 -14.63
CA GLU A 51 -6.03 -9.15 -14.65
C GLU A 51 -5.41 -9.54 -13.29
N GLY A 52 -6.24 -9.84 -12.28
CA GLY A 52 -5.79 -10.34 -10.98
C GLY A 52 -5.70 -9.27 -9.89
N ALA A 53 -6.23 -8.06 -10.10
CA ALA A 53 -6.26 -7.07 -9.03
C ALA A 53 -7.11 -7.57 -7.85
N ALA A 54 -6.46 -7.66 -6.69
CA ALA A 54 -7.09 -8.14 -5.47
C ALA A 54 -7.58 -6.99 -4.61
N ARG A 55 -8.80 -7.14 -4.07
CA ARG A 55 -9.40 -6.15 -3.20
C ARG A 55 -8.73 -6.16 -1.82
N GLY A 56 -8.41 -4.97 -1.31
CA GLY A 56 -7.91 -4.80 0.05
C GLY A 56 -6.45 -5.19 0.25
N VAL A 57 -5.68 -5.38 -0.82
CA VAL A 57 -4.21 -5.49 -0.72
C VAL A 57 -3.68 -4.22 -0.03
N PRO A 58 -2.67 -4.32 0.86
CA PRO A 58 -2.10 -3.16 1.54
C PRO A 58 -1.63 -2.05 0.59
N ASP A 59 -1.64 -0.82 1.07
CA ASP A 59 -1.40 0.37 0.25
C ASP A 59 0.03 0.44 -0.33
N LEU A 60 1.03 -0.02 0.42
CA LEU A 60 2.44 0.03 0.01
C LEU A 60 3.12 -1.35 0.12
N CYS A 61 4.13 -1.56 -0.73
CA CYS A 61 5.02 -2.71 -0.67
C CYS A 61 6.49 -2.26 -0.75
N LEU A 62 7.31 -2.83 0.13
CA LEU A 62 8.76 -2.81 0.08
C LEU A 62 9.25 -4.26 -0.08
N PRO A 63 9.56 -4.70 -1.31
CA PRO A 63 9.94 -6.08 -1.62
C PRO A 63 11.41 -6.35 -1.28
N VAL A 64 11.79 -6.12 -0.02
CA VAL A 64 13.16 -6.27 0.48
C VAL A 64 13.18 -7.34 1.55
N PRO A 65 13.88 -8.46 1.32
CA PRO A 65 13.97 -9.51 2.33
C PRO A 65 14.78 -9.05 3.55
N ARG A 66 14.31 -9.41 4.74
CA ARG A 66 14.93 -9.13 6.04
C ARG A 66 14.70 -10.28 7.00
N GLY A 67 15.71 -11.13 7.18
CA GLY A 67 15.59 -12.38 7.94
C GLY A 67 14.69 -13.35 7.18
N GLU A 68 13.74 -13.97 7.88
CA GLU A 68 12.76 -14.93 7.32
C GLU A 68 11.61 -14.25 6.56
N ARG A 69 11.58 -12.92 6.52
CA ARG A 69 10.53 -12.15 5.83
C ARG A 69 10.99 -11.75 4.44
N HIS A 70 10.17 -12.04 3.43
CA HIS A 70 10.50 -11.79 2.02
C HIS A 70 10.13 -10.38 1.52
N GLY A 71 9.39 -9.61 2.32
CA GLY A 71 9.03 -8.23 2.01
C GLY A 71 8.16 -7.62 3.11
N LEU A 72 7.94 -6.32 3.02
CA LEU A 72 7.11 -5.55 3.95
C LEU A 72 5.92 -4.98 3.18
N TYR A 73 4.71 -5.26 3.66
CA TYR A 73 3.47 -4.63 3.21
C TYR A 73 2.96 -3.69 4.28
N ILE A 74 2.49 -2.51 3.90
CA ILE A 74 2.03 -1.47 4.81
C ILE A 74 0.63 -1.03 4.39
N GLU A 75 -0.32 -1.14 5.30
CA GLU A 75 -1.69 -0.62 5.19
C GLU A 75 -1.79 0.64 6.04
N LEU A 76 -2.13 1.78 5.44
CA LEU A 76 -2.17 3.08 6.10
C LEU A 76 -3.61 3.42 6.54
N LYS A 77 -3.75 4.02 7.72
CA LYS A 77 -5.04 4.54 8.21
C LYS A 77 -4.82 5.87 8.92
N ALA A 78 -5.60 6.88 8.56
CA ALA A 78 -5.56 8.18 9.21
C ALA A 78 -6.54 8.28 10.39
N GLY A 79 -6.12 8.91 11.49
CA GLY A 79 -6.96 9.17 12.66
C GLY A 79 -7.60 7.91 13.26
N LYS A 80 -8.94 7.85 13.25
CA LYS A 80 -9.72 6.69 13.72
C LYS A 80 -10.05 5.69 12.61
N GLY A 81 -9.41 5.81 11.44
CA GLY A 81 -9.55 4.88 10.33
C GLY A 81 -9.22 3.45 10.77
N ARG A 82 -10.02 2.49 10.31
CA ARG A 82 -9.81 1.07 10.57
C ARG A 82 -9.70 0.31 9.26
N PRO A 83 -8.85 -0.73 9.17
CA PRO A 83 -8.82 -1.59 8.00
C PRO A 83 -10.22 -2.17 7.73
N SER A 84 -10.56 -2.35 6.46
CA SER A 84 -11.72 -3.12 6.02
C SER A 84 -11.57 -4.61 6.36
N ARG A 85 -12.62 -5.40 6.14
CA ARG A 85 -12.56 -6.86 6.36
C ARG A 85 -11.51 -7.52 5.46
N GLU A 86 -11.46 -7.12 4.19
CA GLU A 86 -10.52 -7.65 3.20
C GLU A 86 -9.08 -7.25 3.52
N GLN A 87 -8.85 -6.02 4.00
CA GLN A 87 -7.52 -5.59 4.45
C GLN A 87 -7.05 -6.36 5.68
N ARG A 88 -7.94 -6.63 6.64
CA ARG A 88 -7.62 -7.50 7.79
C ARG A 88 -7.23 -8.91 7.34
N TRP A 89 -7.90 -9.46 6.32
CA TRP A 89 -7.54 -10.76 5.77
C TRP A 89 -6.12 -10.76 5.22
N TRP A 90 -5.75 -9.73 4.43
CA TRP A 90 -4.38 -9.60 3.92
C TRP A 90 -3.35 -9.47 5.04
N LEU A 91 -3.61 -8.63 6.04
CA LEU A 91 -2.70 -8.45 7.17
C LEU A 91 -2.51 -9.74 7.99
N ALA A 92 -3.53 -10.60 8.06
CA ALA A 92 -3.42 -11.91 8.71
C ALA A 92 -2.69 -12.94 7.83
N ALA A 93 -2.87 -12.86 6.51
CA ALA A 93 -2.26 -13.78 5.54
C ALA A 93 -0.79 -13.43 5.21
N LEU A 94 -0.37 -12.19 5.44
CA LEU A 94 1.00 -11.70 5.28
C LEU A 94 1.71 -11.77 6.63
N PRO A 95 2.51 -12.83 6.89
CA PRO A 95 3.09 -13.04 8.22
C PRO A 95 4.03 -11.89 8.60
N THR A 96 3.86 -11.39 9.83
CA THR A 96 4.70 -10.36 10.44
C THR A 96 5.80 -10.92 11.35
N SER A 97 5.79 -12.22 11.60
CA SER A 97 6.78 -12.97 12.40
C SER A 97 7.98 -13.34 11.54
#